data_AF-A0A917GN10-F1
#
_entry.id   AF-A0A917GN10-F1
#
_cell.length_a   1.000
_cell.length_b   1.000
_cell.length_c   1.000
_cell.angle_alpha   90.00
_cell.angle_beta   90.00
_cell.angle_gamma   90.00
#
_symmetry.space_group_name_H-M   'P 1'
#
loop_
_entity.id
_entity.type
_entity.pdbx_description
1 polymer ?
#
loop_
_entity_poly.entity_id
_entity_poly.type
_entity_poly.pdbx_seq_one_letter_code
_entity_poly.pdbx_strand_id
1 'polypeptide(L)'
;MKWEEIAQLHPSRFVLVEAIRASSNNGLRNLEDMAVIQDYDDPKEAWSGYKYFHKMSPMRELYVFHTSRTDVEVVEELFSGVRQRV
;
A
#
# COMPACT_ATOMS: atom_id res chain seq x y z
N MET A 1 -2.58 -6.76 10.73
CA MET A 1 -2.44 -8.09 10.10
C MET A 1 -1.06 -8.15 9.46
N LYS A 2 -0.40 -9.32 9.47
CA LYS A 2 0.83 -9.53 8.72
C LYS A 2 0.55 -9.73 7.23
N TRP A 3 1.54 -9.50 6.36
CA TRP A 3 1.39 -9.67 4.92
C TRP A 3 0.97 -11.10 4.54
N GLU A 4 1.59 -12.10 5.17
CA GLU A 4 1.31 -13.50 4.91
C GLU A 4 -0.16 -13.86 5.16
N GLU A 5 -0.78 -13.30 6.20
CA GLU A 5 -2.21 -13.47 6.49
C GLU A 5 -3.07 -12.84 5.40
N ILE A 6 -2.73 -11.63 4.96
CA ILE A 6 -3.45 -10.91 3.89
C ILE A 6 -3.38 -11.72 2.58
N ALA A 7 -2.21 -12.23 2.23
CA ALA A 7 -2.02 -13.01 1.01
C ALA A 7 -2.82 -14.32 1.02
N GLN A 8 -2.96 -14.96 2.19
CA GLN A 8 -3.78 -16.17 2.35
C GLN A 8 -5.29 -15.87 2.28
N LEU A 9 -5.74 -14.75 2.84
CA LEU A 9 -7.16 -14.37 2.85
C LEU A 9 -7.65 -13.84 1.50
N HIS A 10 -6.76 -13.22 0.71
CA HIS A 10 -7.07 -12.63 -0.60
C HIS A 10 -6.18 -13.22 -1.71
N PRO A 11 -6.27 -14.52 -2.02
CA PRO A 11 -5.38 -15.14 -2.99
C PRO A 11 -5.59 -14.58 -4.41
N SER A 12 -4.49 -14.27 -5.10
CA SER A 12 -4.48 -13.76 -6.49
C SER A 12 -5.29 -12.48 -6.70
N ARG A 13 -5.14 -11.53 -5.77
CA ARG A 13 -5.83 -10.23 -5.77
C ARG A 13 -4.84 -9.08 -5.71
N PHE A 14 -5.26 -7.91 -6.20
CA PHE A 14 -4.65 -6.65 -5.81
C PHE A 14 -5.31 -6.17 -4.52
N VAL A 15 -4.52 -5.81 -3.52
CA VAL A 15 -4.99 -5.29 -2.23
C VAL A 15 -4.49 -3.87 -2.02
N LEU A 16 -5.42 -2.97 -1.68
CA LEU A 16 -5.10 -1.66 -1.13
C LEU A 16 -5.02 -1.79 0.38
N VAL A 17 -3.85 -1.52 0.94
CA VAL A 17 -3.59 -1.61 2.38
C VAL A 17 -3.21 -0.25 2.94
N GLU A 18 -3.56 -0.04 4.20
CA GLU A 18 -2.99 1.01 5.04
C GLU A 18 -1.89 0.41 5.92
N ALA A 19 -0.75 1.09 5.99
CA ALA A 19 0.26 0.80 6.99
C ALA A 19 -0.18 1.35 8.35
N ILE A 20 -0.49 0.45 9.28
CA ILE A 20 -0.87 0.79 10.66
C ILE A 20 0.38 0.97 11.52
N ARG A 21 1.40 0.13 11.29
CA ARG A 21 2.71 0.25 11.90
C ARG A 21 3.77 -0.11 10.87
N ALA A 22 4.77 0.76 10.75
CA ALA A 22 5.91 0.57 9.88
C ALA A 22 7.17 1.17 10.50
N SER A 23 8.32 0.61 10.14
CA SER A 23 9.63 1.12 10.52
C SER A 23 10.48 1.33 9.29
N SER A 24 11.28 2.40 9.29
CA SER A 24 12.22 2.71 8.22
C SER A 24 13.64 2.36 8.63
N ASN A 25 14.35 1.63 7.80
CA ASN A 25 15.77 1.36 7.98
C ASN A 25 16.48 1.41 6.63
N ASN A 26 17.55 2.21 6.52
CA ASN A 26 18.37 2.35 5.32
C ASN A 26 17.57 2.64 4.02
N GLY A 27 16.50 3.44 4.10
CA GLY A 27 15.65 3.77 2.95
C GLY A 27 14.67 2.66 2.56
N LEU A 28 14.56 1.60 3.36
CA LEU A 28 13.54 0.57 3.23
C LEU A 28 12.47 0.78 4.30
N ARG A 29 11.21 0.76 3.88
CA ARG A 29 10.02 0.82 4.72
C ARG A 29 9.53 -0.60 4.96
N ASN A 30 9.64 -1.06 6.20
CA ASN A 30 9.18 -2.37 6.66
C ASN A 30 7.75 -2.23 7.20
N LEU A 31 6.78 -2.90 6.56
CA LEU A 31 5.39 -2.86 6.97
C LEU A 31 5.11 -3.93 8.04
N GLU A 32 5.09 -3.52 9.30
CA GLU A 32 4.93 -4.43 10.45
C GLU A 32 3.49 -4.84 10.66
N ASP A 33 2.54 -3.91 10.55
CA ASP A 33 1.11 -4.18 10.63
C ASP A 33 0.35 -3.37 9.60
N MET A 34 -0.57 -4.07 8.92
CA MET A 34 -1.40 -3.50 7.88
C MET A 34 -2.88 -3.77 8.14
N ALA A 35 -3.72 -2.93 7.53
CA ALA A 35 -5.15 -3.13 7.39
C ALA A 35 -5.52 -3.14 5.90
N VAL A 36 -6.27 -4.16 5.45
CA VAL A 36 -6.83 -4.19 4.10
C VAL A 36 -8.01 -3.22 4.04
N ILE A 37 -7.95 -2.26 3.12
CA ILE A 37 -9.06 -1.34 2.86
C ILE A 37 -10.02 -1.95 1.84
N GLN A 38 -9.47 -2.50 0.76
CA GLN A 38 -10.23 -3.06 -0.36
C GLN A 38 -9.34 -3.98 -1.19
N ASP A 39 -9.93 -5.01 -1.80
CA ASP A 39 -9.31 -5.85 -2.82
C ASP A 39 -9.96 -5.68 -4.20
N TYR A 40 -9.20 -6.00 -5.24
CA TYR A 40 -9.53 -5.80 -6.66
C TYR A 40 -8.99 -6.94 -7.52
N ASP A 41 -9.63 -7.16 -8.67
CA ASP A 41 -9.16 -8.09 -9.70
C ASP A 41 -8.17 -7.44 -10.68
N ASP A 42 -8.31 -6.13 -10.93
CA ASP A 42 -7.54 -5.41 -11.94
C ASP A 42 -6.64 -4.31 -11.33
N PRO A 43 -5.39 -4.15 -11.82
CA PRO A 43 -4.47 -3.14 -11.29
C PRO A 43 -4.96 -1.70 -11.50
N LYS A 44 -5.71 -1.40 -12.57
CA LYS A 44 -6.24 -0.05 -12.82
C LYS A 44 -7.31 0.29 -11.80
N GLU A 45 -8.15 -0.67 -11.42
CA GLU A 45 -9.13 -0.50 -10.34
C GLU A 45 -8.43 -0.25 -9.01
N ALA A 46 -7.41 -1.05 -8.68
CA ALA A 46 -6.62 -0.87 -7.46
C ALA A 46 -5.97 0.53 -7.37
N TRP A 47 -5.37 1.01 -8.46
CA TRP A 47 -4.79 2.36 -8.51
C TRP A 47 -5.84 3.47 -8.48
N SER A 48 -7.03 3.23 -9.02
CA SER A 48 -8.14 4.17 -8.96
C SER A 48 -8.69 4.27 -7.52
N GLY A 49 -8.82 3.14 -6.83
CA GLY A 49 -9.12 3.07 -5.41
C GLY A 49 -8.08 3.81 -4.56
N TYR A 50 -6.79 3.53 -4.77
CA TYR A 50 -5.70 4.24 -4.12
C TYR A 50 -5.85 5.77 -4.25
N LYS A 51 -6.05 6.29 -5.47
CA LYS A 51 -6.23 7.73 -5.71
C LYS A 51 -7.44 8.29 -4.97
N TYR A 52 -8.55 7.56 -4.94
CA TYR A 52 -9.76 7.96 -4.24
C TYR A 52 -9.52 8.09 -2.73
N PHE A 53 -8.96 7.06 -2.09
CA PHE A 53 -8.67 7.09 -0.64
C PHE A 53 -7.58 8.09 -0.27
N HIS A 54 -6.52 8.21 -1.09
CA HIS A 54 -5.47 9.18 -0.85
C HIS A 54 -5.98 10.63 -0.99
N LYS A 55 -6.92 10.90 -1.91
CA LYS A 55 -7.55 12.23 -2.02
C LYS A 55 -8.36 12.59 -0.77
N MET A 56 -9.08 11.63 -0.20
CA MET A 56 -9.89 11.84 1.02
C MET A 56 -9.03 11.98 2.28
N SER A 57 -7.89 11.30 2.33
CA SER A 57 -7.01 11.33 3.51
C SER A 57 -5.54 11.24 3.10
N PRO A 58 -4.93 12.36 2.64
CA PRO A 58 -3.57 12.36 2.12
C PRO A 58 -2.48 11.99 3.13
N MET A 59 -2.80 12.04 4.43
CA MET A 59 -1.90 11.67 5.52
C MET A 59 -1.85 10.16 5.79
N ARG A 60 -2.82 9.38 5.28
CA ARG A 60 -2.81 7.92 5.43
C ARG A 60 -1.71 7.34 4.55
N GLU A 61 -0.95 6.41 5.12
CA GLU A 61 0.12 5.70 4.43
C GLU A 61 -0.47 4.48 3.72
N LEU A 62 -0.71 4.63 2.42
CA LEU A 62 -1.44 3.65 1.60
C LEU A 62 -0.51 2.97 0.59
N TYR A 63 -0.72 1.68 0.36
CA TYR A 63 0.02 0.90 -0.62
C TYR A 63 -0.89 -0.03 -1.42
N VAL A 64 -0.52 -0.31 -2.67
CA VAL A 64 -1.15 -1.33 -3.50
C VAL A 64 -0.15 -2.45 -3.75
N PHE A 65 -0.54 -3.67 -3.40
CA PHE A 65 0.24 -4.88 -3.64
C PHE A 65 -0.59 -5.94 -4.36
N HIS A 66 0.09 -6.86 -5.05
CA HIS A 66 -0.54 -8.09 -5.52
C HIS A 66 -0.18 -9.23 -4.58
N THR A 67 -1.15 -10.05 -4.17
CA THR A 67 -0.97 -11.09 -3.15
C THR A 67 -0.17 -12.31 -3.62
N SER A 68 0.23 -12.35 -4.89
CA SER A 68 1.23 -13.32 -5.36
C SER A 68 2.66 -13.02 -4.89
N ARG A 69 2.92 -11.86 -4.28
CA ARG A 69 4.24 -11.52 -3.76
C ARG A 69 4.50 -12.24 -2.44
N THR A 70 5.70 -12.81 -2.30
CA THR A 70 6.14 -13.44 -1.06
C THR A 70 6.38 -12.44 0.06
N ASP A 71 6.79 -11.22 -0.28
CA ASP A 71 7.04 -10.13 0.66
C ASP A 71 6.67 -8.77 0.03
N VAL A 72 6.55 -7.74 0.87
CA VAL A 72 6.13 -6.39 0.49
C VAL A 72 7.11 -5.35 1.04
N GLU A 73 8.34 -5.40 0.51
CA GLU A 73 9.33 -4.36 0.72
C GLU A 73 8.98 -3.10 -0.07
N VAL A 74 9.06 -1.94 0.59
CA VAL A 74 8.83 -0.63 -0.02
C VAL A 74 10.10 0.20 0.11
N VAL A 75 10.61 0.69 -1.02
CA VAL A 75 11.74 1.63 -1.03
C VAL A 75 11.21 3.03 -0.78
N GLU A 76 11.73 3.71 0.25
CA GLU A 76 11.44 5.12 0.51
C GLU A 76 12.25 6.00 -0.44
N GLU A 77 11.64 6.40 -1.55
CA GLU A 77 12.16 7.52 -2.31
C GLU A 77 11.68 8.84 -1.70
N LEU A 78 12.63 9.64 -1.19
CA LEU A 78 12.39 11.03 -0.82
C LEU A 78 12.07 11.84 -2.08
N PHE A 79 10.79 11.88 -2.44
CA PHE A 79 10.34 12.62 -3.61
C PHE A 79 10.37 14.14 -3.31
N SER A 80 11.34 14.87 -3.89
CA SER A 80 11.46 16.33 -3.78
C SER A 80 10.51 17.10 -4.69
N GLY A 81 9.53 16.42 -5.30
CA GLY A 81 8.63 16.99 -6.30
C GLY A 81 7.75 18.12 -5.75
N VAL A 82 7.78 19.27 -6.44
CA VAL A 82 6.87 20.40 -6.19
C VAL A 82 5.44 19.94 -6.48
N ARG A 83 4.61 19.79 -5.45
CA ARG A 83 3.16 19.63 -5.63
C ARG A 83 2.59 20.97 -6.11
N GLN A 84 2.36 21.14 -7.41
CA GLN A 84 1.52 22.23 -7.90
C GLN A 84 0.13 22.06 -7.27
N ARG A 85 -0.24 22.98 -6.37
CA ARG A 85 -1.65 23.21 -6.04
C ARG A 85 -2.30 23.73 -7.31
N VAL A 86 -3.22 22.95 -7.88
CA VAL A 86 -4.20 23.42 -8.87
C VAL A 86 -5.44 23.85 -8.11
#